data_AF-A0A3C0W0K8-F1
#
_entry.id   AF-A0A3C0W0K8-F1
#
_cell.length_a   1.000
_cell.length_b   1.000
_cell.length_c   1.000
_cell.angle_alpha   90.00
_cell.angle_beta   90.00
_cell.angle_gamma   90.00
#
_symmetry.space_group_name_H-M   'P 1'
#
loop_
_entity.id
_entity.type
_entity.pdbx_description
1 polymer ?
#
loop_
_entity_poly.entity_id
_entity_poly.type
_entity_poly.pdbx_seq_one_letter_code
_entity_poly.pdbx_strand_id
1 'polypeptide(L)'
;AGGLTVMTGLALPILAASLWSALGSLPEPFANAVSHGLSRRGWQLAAILGGAVAMLVLGILDDQRDLSPRWKFLGQVLIALAVAASGIRVTIFVESPVFSYTITVLWILTVTNAVNFQDNMNGLCPGLGLIGGWFFAWHA
;
A
#
# COMPACT_ATOMS: atom_id res chain seq x y z
N ALA A 1 14.34 6.26 9.22
CA ALA A 1 13.49 6.44 8.03
C ALA A 1 12.10 5.91 8.35
N GLY A 2 11.06 6.76 8.32
CA GLY A 2 9.69 6.36 8.66
C GLY A 2 9.12 5.30 7.73
N GLY A 3 9.54 5.30 6.45
CA GLY A 3 9.15 4.28 5.46
C GLY A 3 9.50 2.84 5.86
N LEU A 4 10.71 2.61 6.41
CA LEU A 4 11.09 1.29 6.92
C LEU A 4 10.23 0.86 8.12
N THR A 5 9.93 1.79 9.04
CA THR A 5 9.08 1.51 10.21
C THR A 5 7.65 1.15 9.81
N VAL A 6 7.09 1.83 8.80
CA VAL A 6 5.76 1.49 8.27
C VAL A 6 5.77 0.10 7.64
N MET A 7 6.81 -0.22 6.85
CA MET A 7 6.89 -1.52 6.19
C MET A 7 7.13 -2.66 7.15
N THR A 8 7.96 -2.50 8.20
CA THR A 8 8.12 -3.53 9.22
C THR A 8 6.82 -3.74 10.00
N GLY A 9 6.11 -2.66 10.34
CA GLY A 9 4.80 -2.73 11.00
C GLY A 9 3.72 -3.45 10.17
N LEU A 10 3.80 -3.37 8.84
CA LEU A 10 2.88 -4.05 7.93
C LEU A 10 3.33 -5.50 7.62
N ALA A 11 4.63 -5.72 7.40
CA ALA A 11 5.18 -7.01 7.01
C ALA A 11 5.17 -8.02 8.16
N LEU A 12 5.51 -7.61 9.39
CA LEU A 12 5.56 -8.51 10.55
C LEU A 12 4.24 -9.27 10.80
N PRO A 13 3.07 -8.62 10.91
CA PRO A 13 1.81 -9.33 11.15
C PRO A 13 1.41 -10.21 9.96
N ILE A 14 1.67 -9.78 8.71
CA ILE A 14 1.37 -10.56 7.51
C ILE A 14 2.24 -11.83 7.45
N LEU A 15 3.54 -11.70 7.71
CA LEU A 15 4.46 -12.84 7.73
C LEU A 15 4.16 -13.78 8.90
N ALA A 16 3.86 -13.25 10.09
CA ALA A 16 3.47 -14.04 11.24
C ALA A 16 2.18 -14.83 10.99
N ALA A 17 1.16 -14.19 10.40
CA ALA A 17 -0.08 -14.87 10.03
C ALA A 17 0.13 -15.93 8.93
N SER A 18 0.99 -15.65 7.95
CA SER A 18 1.34 -16.60 6.89
C SER A 18 2.16 -17.78 7.41
N LEU A 19 3.04 -17.54 8.39
CA LEU A 19 3.80 -18.59 9.04
C LEU A 19 2.91 -19.44 9.95
N TRP A 20 2.00 -18.81 10.71
CA TRP A 20 1.01 -19.52 11.51
C TRP A 20 0.15 -20.44 10.65
N SER A 21 -0.34 -19.95 9.51
CA SER A 21 -1.15 -20.75 8.59
C SER A 21 -0.37 -21.89 7.93
N ALA A 22 0.95 -21.76 7.78
CA ALA A 22 1.82 -22.82 7.26
C ALA A 22 2.21 -23.86 8.31
N LEU A 23 2.36 -23.47 9.58
CA LEU A 23 2.79 -24.33 10.67
C LEU A 23 1.63 -24.98 11.45
N GLY A 24 0.42 -24.44 11.34
CA GLY A 24 -0.75 -24.92 12.06
C GLY A 24 -2.06 -24.64 11.33
N SER A 25 -3.13 -25.27 11.78
CA SER A 25 -4.47 -25.04 11.24
C SER A 25 -5.02 -23.71 11.76
N LEU A 26 -5.50 -22.88 10.85
CA LEU A 26 -6.31 -21.71 11.20
C LEU A 26 -7.69 -22.18 11.69
N PRO A 27 -8.33 -21.46 12.64
CA PRO A 27 -9.72 -21.72 12.97
C PRO A 27 -10.59 -21.72 11.71
N GLU A 28 -11.44 -22.74 11.53
CA GLU A 28 -12.29 -22.93 10.33
C GLU A 28 -13.03 -21.65 9.88
N PRO A 29 -13.65 -20.85 10.76
CA PRO A 29 -14.30 -19.60 10.34
C PRO A 29 -13.33 -18.60 9.71
N PHE A 30 -12.11 -18.53 10.24
CA PHE A 30 -11.07 -17.62 9.77
C PHE A 30 -10.43 -18.12 8.46
N ALA A 31 -10.15 -19.42 8.35
CA ALA A 31 -9.64 -20.03 7.12
C ALA A 31 -10.58 -19.80 5.92
N ASN A 32 -11.89 -19.95 6.15
CA ASN A 32 -12.91 -19.72 5.14
C ASN A 32 -13.01 -18.23 4.75
N ALA A 33 -12.95 -17.31 5.72
CA ALA A 33 -12.96 -15.88 5.44
C ALA A 33 -11.73 -15.44 4.61
N VAL A 34 -10.53 -15.88 5.00
CA VAL A 34 -9.28 -15.54 4.30
C VAL A 34 -9.25 -16.11 2.89
N SER A 35 -9.57 -17.40 2.72
CA SER A 35 -9.60 -18.05 1.40
C SER A 35 -10.66 -17.44 0.47
N HIS A 36 -11.84 -17.07 0.99
CA HIS A 36 -12.85 -16.37 0.23
C HIS A 36 -12.38 -14.98 -0.24
N GLY A 37 -11.75 -14.21 0.65
CA GLY A 37 -11.19 -12.91 0.30
C GLY A 37 -10.07 -13.01 -0.75
N LEU A 38 -9.13 -13.94 -0.54
CA LEU A 38 -7.98 -14.14 -1.42
C LEU A 38 -8.40 -14.64 -2.81
N SER A 39 -9.39 -15.52 -2.90
CA SER A 39 -9.88 -16.02 -4.20
C SER A 39 -10.56 -14.94 -5.04
N ARG A 40 -11.25 -13.97 -4.40
CA ARG A 40 -11.89 -12.86 -5.13
C ARG A 40 -10.98 -11.68 -5.44
N ARG A 41 -10.05 -11.35 -4.53
CA ARG A 41 -9.27 -10.11 -4.59
C ARG A 41 -7.76 -10.30 -4.48
N GLY A 42 -7.27 -11.54 -4.54
CA GLY A 42 -5.85 -11.85 -4.34
C GLY A 42 -4.93 -11.12 -5.30
N TRP A 43 -5.34 -10.94 -6.57
CA TRP A 43 -4.54 -10.19 -7.55
C TRP A 43 -4.40 -8.70 -7.20
N GLN A 44 -5.50 -8.04 -6.82
CA GLN A 44 -5.46 -6.64 -6.40
C GLN A 44 -4.64 -6.48 -5.12
N LEU A 45 -4.77 -7.43 -4.19
CA LEU A 45 -4.01 -7.43 -2.94
C LEU A 45 -2.50 -7.59 -3.19
N ALA A 46 -2.12 -8.50 -4.10
CA ALA A 46 -0.75 -8.66 -4.55
C ALA A 46 -0.21 -7.40 -5.23
N ALA A 47 -1.03 -6.72 -6.05
CA ALA A 47 -0.65 -5.47 -6.69
C ALA A 47 -0.42 -4.33 -5.68
N ILE A 48 -1.26 -4.20 -4.65
CA ILE A 48 -1.09 -3.21 -3.58
C ILE A 48 0.19 -3.48 -2.79
N LEU A 49 0.40 -4.72 -2.35
CA LEU A 49 1.59 -5.10 -1.59
C LEU A 49 2.87 -4.95 -2.42
N GLY A 50 2.84 -5.37 -3.69
CA GLY A 50 3.94 -5.18 -4.62
C GLY A 50 4.25 -3.70 -4.88
N GLY A 51 3.22 -2.86 -5.03
CA GLY A 51 3.36 -1.41 -5.16
C GLY A 51 3.94 -0.76 -3.89
N ALA A 52 3.52 -1.22 -2.71
CA ALA A 52 4.04 -0.76 -1.43
C ALA A 52 5.54 -1.08 -1.28
N VAL A 53 5.96 -2.30 -1.64
CA VAL A 53 7.38 -2.69 -1.67
C VAL A 53 8.15 -1.87 -2.71
N ALA A 54 7.61 -1.66 -3.91
CA ALA A 54 8.26 -0.84 -4.93
C ALA A 54 8.44 0.61 -4.49
N MET A 55 7.45 1.21 -3.81
CA MET A 55 7.56 2.55 -3.24
C MET A 55 8.63 2.62 -2.14
N LEU A 56 8.73 1.59 -1.29
CA LEU A 56 9.79 1.50 -0.29
C LEU A 56 11.16 1.45 -0.96
N VAL A 57 11.34 0.59 -1.97
CA VAL A 57 12.60 0.48 -2.70
C VAL A 57 12.97 1.81 -3.38
N LEU A 58 12.00 2.48 -4.00
CA LEU A 58 12.21 3.81 -4.58
C LEU A 58 12.63 4.83 -3.52
N GLY A 59 12.02 4.80 -2.33
CA GLY A 59 12.40 5.66 -1.20
C GLY A 59 13.82 5.38 -0.69
N ILE A 60 14.19 4.11 -0.53
CA ILE A 60 15.56 3.73 -0.14
C ILE A 60 16.57 4.17 -1.21
N LEU A 61 16.21 4.06 -2.49
CA LEU A 61 17.06 4.49 -3.59
C LEU A 61 17.25 6.00 -3.63
N ASP A 62 16.20 6.75 -3.33
CA ASP A 62 16.23 8.20 -3.17
C ASP A 62 17.19 8.61 -2.05
N ASP A 63 17.06 8.00 -0.86
CA ASP A 63 17.92 8.26 0.30
C ASP A 63 19.40 7.95 0.02
N GLN A 64 19.71 6.97 -0.83
CA GLN A 64 21.08 6.57 -1.15
C GLN A 64 21.71 7.39 -2.29
N ARG A 65 20.91 7.88 -3.23
CA ARG A 65 21.40 8.49 -4.48
C ARG A 65 21.00 9.96 -4.67
N ASP A 66 20.30 10.56 -3.72
CA ASP A 66 19.75 11.91 -3.81
C ASP A 66 19.10 12.16 -5.18
N LEU A 67 18.06 11.37 -5.49
CA LEU A 67 17.45 11.44 -6.82
C LEU A 67 16.83 12.82 -7.03
N SER A 68 17.02 13.37 -8.24
CA SER A 68 16.32 14.61 -8.59
C SER A 68 14.80 14.40 -8.49
N PRO A 69 14.01 15.42 -8.08
CA PRO A 69 12.56 15.28 -7.90
C PRO A 69 11.82 14.72 -9.11
N ARG A 70 12.32 14.99 -10.33
CA ARG A 70 11.75 14.49 -11.58
C ARG A 70 11.81 12.96 -11.68
N TRP A 71 12.94 12.36 -11.31
CA TRP A 71 13.16 10.91 -11.37
C TRP A 71 12.39 10.18 -10.26
N LYS A 72 12.37 10.75 -9.05
CA LYS A 72 11.54 10.23 -7.95
C LYS A 72 10.06 10.23 -8.32
N PHE A 73 9.55 11.35 -8.84
CA PHE A 73 8.16 11.46 -9.25
C PHE A 73 7.80 10.52 -10.40
N LEU A 74 8.68 10.37 -11.40
CA LEU A 74 8.46 9.40 -12.49
C LEU A 74 8.33 7.96 -11.96
N GLY A 75 9.20 7.56 -11.02
CA GLY A 75 9.10 6.26 -10.37
C GLY A 75 7.77 6.06 -9.65
N GLN A 76 7.32 7.07 -8.89
CA GLN A 76 6.02 7.04 -8.22
C GLN A 76 4.85 6.90 -9.22
N VAL A 77 4.91 7.61 -10.35
CA VAL A 77 3.90 7.53 -11.42
C VAL A 77 3.84 6.13 -12.01
N LEU A 78 4.98 5.52 -12.32
CA LEU A 78 5.04 4.17 -12.88
C LEU A 78 4.46 3.13 -11.90
N ILE A 79 4.78 3.25 -10.61
CA ILE A 79 4.23 2.36 -9.59
C ILE A 79 2.72 2.56 -9.44
N ALA A 80 2.26 3.81 -9.38
CA ALA A 80 0.84 4.13 -9.26
C ALA A 80 0.02 3.61 -10.47
N LEU A 81 0.57 3.74 -11.69
CA LEU A 81 -0.03 3.18 -12.90
C LEU A 81 -0.11 1.66 -12.86
N ALA A 82 0.95 0.98 -12.41
CA ALA A 82 0.95 -0.47 -12.27
C ALA A 82 -0.12 -0.96 -11.27
N VAL A 83 -0.25 -0.28 -10.13
CA VAL A 83 -1.29 -0.58 -9.14
C VAL A 83 -2.68 -0.33 -9.73
N ALA A 84 -2.90 0.80 -10.40
CA ALA A 84 -4.17 1.12 -11.05
C ALA A 84 -4.54 0.08 -12.14
N ALA A 85 -3.57 -0.37 -12.94
CA ALA A 85 -3.76 -1.37 -13.99
C ALA A 85 -4.23 -2.73 -13.46
N SER A 86 -4.05 -3.03 -12.16
CA SER A 86 -4.60 -4.25 -11.53
C SER A 86 -6.12 -4.25 -11.35
N GLY A 87 -6.80 -3.17 -11.77
CA GLY A 87 -8.25 -3.01 -11.63
C GLY A 87 -8.66 -2.17 -10.42
N ILE A 88 -7.69 -1.72 -9.62
CA ILE A 88 -7.92 -0.82 -8.48
C ILE A 88 -8.25 0.56 -9.02
N ARG A 89 -9.45 1.04 -8.70
CA ARG A 89 -9.89 2.39 -9.03
C ARG A 89 -10.79 2.95 -7.95
N VAL A 90 -10.73 4.26 -7.78
CA VAL A 90 -11.72 5.02 -7.00
C VAL A 90 -13.04 5.01 -7.77
N THR A 91 -14.11 4.56 -7.13
CA THR A 91 -15.48 4.67 -7.63
C THR A 91 -16.00 6.07 -7.33
N ILE A 92 -16.23 6.84 -8.38
CA ILE A 92 -16.76 8.21 -8.32
C ILE A 92 -18.09 8.20 -9.08
N PHE A 93 -19.02 9.10 -8.74
CA PHE A 93 -20.32 9.27 -9.42
C PHE A 93 -20.21 9.75 -10.90
N VAL A 94 -19.06 9.55 -11.54
CA VAL A 94 -18.78 9.87 -12.93
C VAL A 94 -18.58 8.56 -13.69
N GLU A 95 -19.41 8.31 -14.70
CA GLU A 95 -19.37 7.10 -15.54
C GLU A 95 -18.25 7.16 -16.60
N SER A 96 -17.02 7.43 -16.17
CA SER A 96 -15.85 7.39 -17.05
C SER A 96 -14.73 6.58 -16.40
N PRO A 97 -14.45 5.36 -16.91
CA PRO A 97 -13.36 4.53 -16.40
C PRO A 97 -12.00 5.24 -16.47
N VAL A 98 -11.74 5.95 -17.57
CA VAL A 98 -10.50 6.72 -17.75
C VAL A 98 -10.37 7.76 -16.65
N PHE A 99 -11.45 8.51 -16.37
CA PHE A 99 -11.46 9.50 -15.30
C PHE A 99 -11.19 8.86 -13.92
N SER A 100 -11.86 7.75 -13.60
CA SER A 100 -11.63 7.02 -12.35
C SER A 100 -10.18 6.58 -12.18
N TYR A 101 -9.55 6.04 -13.24
CA TYR A 101 -8.14 5.63 -13.19
C TYR A 101 -7.20 6.82 -13.05
N THR A 102 -7.43 7.92 -13.78
CA THR A 102 -6.66 9.16 -13.64
C THR A 102 -6.72 9.69 -12.21
N ILE A 103 -7.92 9.76 -11.62
CA ILE A 103 -8.08 10.19 -10.23
C ILE A 103 -7.40 9.24 -9.26
N THR A 104 -7.44 7.92 -9.52
CA THR A 104 -6.76 6.93 -8.67
C THR A 104 -5.25 7.14 -8.66
N VAL A 105 -4.64 7.36 -9.83
CA VAL A 105 -3.21 7.63 -9.94
C VAL A 105 -2.86 8.94 -9.24
N LEU A 106 -3.61 10.01 -9.51
CA LEU A 106 -3.40 11.30 -8.85
C LEU A 106 -3.55 11.20 -7.33
N TRP A 107 -4.49 10.40 -6.85
CA TRP A 107 -4.70 10.15 -5.42
C TRP A 107 -3.48 9.47 -4.79
N ILE A 108 -2.99 8.38 -5.40
CA ILE A 108 -1.79 7.69 -4.93
C ILE A 108 -0.61 8.67 -4.87
N LEU A 109 -0.35 9.42 -5.95
CA LEU A 109 0.76 10.38 -6.01
C LEU A 109 0.65 11.49 -4.97
N THR A 110 -0.56 12.00 -4.75
CA THR A 110 -0.84 13.05 -3.76
C THR A 110 -0.56 12.54 -2.36
N VAL A 111 -1.13 11.38 -1.99
CA VAL A 111 -0.94 10.80 -0.66
C VAL A 111 0.53 10.44 -0.42
N THR A 112 1.21 9.84 -1.41
CA THR A 112 2.62 9.47 -1.30
C THR A 112 3.50 10.70 -1.07
N ASN A 113 3.31 11.79 -1.81
CA ASN A 113 4.10 13.02 -1.61
C ASN A 113 3.75 13.72 -0.30
N ALA A 114 2.46 13.77 0.08
CA ALA A 114 2.04 14.35 1.35
C ALA A 114 2.69 13.63 2.55
N VAL A 115 2.68 12.30 2.55
CA VAL A 115 3.34 11.49 3.60
C VAL A 115 4.86 11.68 3.55
N ASN A 116 5.49 11.74 2.37
CA ASN A 116 6.93 11.97 2.27
C ASN A 116 7.34 13.35 2.82
N PHE A 117 6.53 14.40 2.61
CA PHE A 117 6.77 15.72 3.21
C PHE A 117 6.55 15.74 4.72
N GLN A 118 5.63 14.92 5.23
CA GLN A 118 5.35 14.77 6.66
C GLN A 118 6.46 13.99 7.41
N ASP A 119 7.22 13.13 6.73
CA ASP A 119 8.27 12.27 7.34
C ASP A 119 9.54 13.04 7.76
N ASN A 120 9.55 14.38 7.62
CA ASN A 120 10.59 15.23 8.21
C ASN A 120 10.47 15.34 9.76
N MET A 121 9.50 14.65 10.37
CA MET A 121 9.30 14.56 11.82
C MET A 121 9.39 13.11 12.29
N ASN A 122 10.22 12.84 13.31
CA ASN A 122 10.42 11.50 13.86
C ASN A 122 9.11 10.86 14.35
N GLY A 123 8.66 9.80 13.68
CA GLY A 123 7.59 8.91 14.16
C GLY A 123 6.15 9.33 13.83
N LEU A 124 5.92 10.48 13.19
CA LEU A 124 4.58 11.01 12.91
C LEU A 124 3.89 10.24 11.76
N CYS A 125 4.62 9.93 10.69
CA CYS A 125 4.13 9.11 9.58
C CYS A 125 3.64 7.71 10.01
N PRO A 126 4.44 6.89 10.73
CA PRO A 126 3.97 5.58 11.17
C PRO A 126 2.81 5.68 12.17
N GLY A 127 2.77 6.71 13.03
CA GLY A 127 1.63 6.95 13.94
C GLY A 127 0.31 7.20 13.21
N LEU A 128 0.31 8.09 12.21
CA LEU A 128 -0.88 8.34 11.37
C LEU A 128 -1.30 7.10 10.58
N GLY A 129 -0.33 6.34 10.05
CA GLY A 129 -0.59 5.07 9.38
C GLY A 129 -1.29 4.05 10.28
N LEU A 130 -0.84 3.93 11.53
CA LEU A 130 -1.46 3.05 12.53
C LEU A 130 -2.89 3.49 12.87
N ILE A 131 -3.13 4.78 13.12
CA ILE A 131 -4.47 5.31 13.42
C ILE A 131 -5.43 5.07 12.26
N GLY A 132 -5.00 5.37 11.03
CA GLY A 132 -5.82 5.14 9.83
C GLY A 132 -6.09 3.65 9.58
N GLY A 133 -5.05 2.81 9.69
CA GLY A 133 -5.19 1.36 9.55
C GLY A 133 -6.14 0.76 10.58
N TRP A 134 -6.04 1.18 11.84
CA TRP A 134 -6.96 0.75 12.91
C TRP A 134 -8.40 1.18 12.63
N PHE A 135 -8.60 2.44 12.22
CA PHE A 135 -9.93 2.96 11.91
C PHE A 135 -10.62 2.11 10.84
N PHE A 136 -9.91 1.74 9.77
CA PHE A 136 -10.45 0.86 8.74
C PHE A 136 -10.64 -0.57 9.23
N ALA A 137 -9.71 -1.13 10.01
CA ALA A 137 -9.85 -2.48 10.53
C ALA A 137 -11.07 -2.65 11.46
N TRP A 138 -11.44 -1.60 12.19
CA TRP A 138 -12.58 -1.61 13.10
C TRP A 138 -13.93 -1.40 12.38
N HIS A 139 -13.94 -0.71 11.24
CA HIS A 139 -15.17 -0.32 10.51
C HIS A 139 -15.38 -1.07 9.19
N ALA A 140 -14.50 -2.01 8.84
CA ALA A 140 -14.63 -2.90 7.68
C ALA A 140 -15.43 -4.16 8.02
#